data_AF-A0A7T0PDU3-F1
#
_entry.id   AF-A0A7T0PDU3-F1
#
_cell.length_a   1.000
_cell.length_b   1.000
_cell.length_c   1.000
_cell.angle_alpha   90.00
_cell.angle_beta   90.00
_cell.angle_gamma   90.00
#
_symmetry.space_group_name_H-M   'P 1'
#
loop_
_entity.id
_entity.type
_entity.pdbx_description
1 polymer ?
#
loop_
_entity_poly.entity_id
_entity_poly.type
_entity_poly.pdbx_seq_one_letter_code
_entity_poly.pdbx_strand_id
1 'polypeptide(L)'
;MEQYASKTFWSGVAERAIKTAAQAILAVITTGTVIWGLDWKQALGLAATAMLISVLTSIGDPRRTDTAITTGGGGWDDPTD
;
A
#
# COMPACT_ATOMS: atom_id res chain seq x y z
N MET A 1 -20.01 0.65 12.30
CA MET A 1 -20.21 1.27 10.97
C MET A 1 -19.29 2.49 10.75
N GLU A 2 -18.56 2.96 11.77
CA GLU A 2 -17.64 4.11 11.68
C GLU A 2 -16.20 3.74 11.28
N GLN A 3 -15.86 2.44 11.18
CA GLN A 3 -14.51 1.95 10.90
C GLN A 3 -14.11 2.01 9.40
N TYR A 4 -15.10 2.09 8.49
CA TYR A 4 -14.84 2.12 7.04
C TYR A 4 -14.56 3.53 6.47
N ALA A 5 -14.72 4.57 7.30
CA ALA A 5 -14.56 5.97 6.92
C ALA A 5 -13.44 6.70 7.69
N SER A 6 -12.65 5.98 8.51
CA SER A 6 -11.53 6.60 9.22
C SER A 6 -10.44 6.97 8.22
N LYS A 7 -10.13 8.26 8.11
CA LYS A 7 -9.07 8.81 7.24
C LYS A 7 -7.75 8.02 7.35
N THR A 8 -7.46 7.45 8.51
CA THR A 8 -6.27 6.64 8.79
C THR A 8 -6.19 5.35 7.95
N PHE A 9 -7.31 4.65 7.75
CA PHE A 9 -7.37 3.45 6.89
C PHE A 9 -7.07 3.83 5.44
N TRP A 10 -7.79 4.82 4.91
CA TRP A 10 -7.59 5.30 3.54
C TRP A 10 -6.20 5.89 3.32
N SER A 11 -5.60 6.52 4.34
CA SER A 11 -4.20 6.97 4.30
C SER A 11 -3.22 5.80 4.17
N GLY A 12 -3.42 4.71 4.93
CA GLY A 12 -2.58 3.51 4.83
C GLY A 12 -2.75 2.79 3.49
N VAL A 13 -3.96 2.69 2.97
CA VAL A 13 -4.23 2.14 1.64
C VAL A 13 -3.57 2.98 0.55
N ALA A 14 -3.74 4.31 0.61
CA ALA A 14 -3.15 5.22 -0.36
C ALA A 14 -1.62 5.14 -0.35
N GLU A 15 -0.98 5.15 0.83
CA GLU A 15 0.47 5.01 0.95
C GLU A 15 0.97 3.71 0.31
N ARG A 16 0.32 2.57 0.62
CA ARG A 16 0.68 1.27 0.05
C ARG A 16 0.46 1.21 -1.45
N ALA A 17 -0.68 1.72 -1.92
CA ALA A 17 -0.99 1.76 -3.35
C ALA A 17 0.01 2.60 -4.13
N ILE A 18 0.34 3.81 -3.64
CA ILE A 18 1.33 4.70 -4.26
C ILE A 18 2.72 4.07 -4.26
N LYS A 19 3.14 3.46 -3.14
CA LYS A 19 4.43 2.77 -3.05
C LYS A 19 4.52 1.61 -4.04
N THR A 20 3.45 0.82 -4.18
CA THR A 20 3.37 -0.25 -5.17
C THR A 20 3.43 0.28 -6.61
N ALA A 21 2.72 1.36 -6.90
CA ALA A 21 2.76 1.99 -8.22
C ALA A 21 4.16 2.53 -8.55
N ALA A 22 4.81 3.21 -7.61
CA ALA A 22 6.18 3.69 -7.77
C ALA A 22 7.16 2.53 -8.00
N GLN A 23 7.03 1.43 -7.24
CA GLN A 23 7.84 0.23 -7.44
C GLN A 23 7.60 -0.43 -8.80
N ALA A 24 6.36 -0.45 -9.29
CA ALA A 24 6.04 -0.97 -10.62
C ALA A 24 6.64 -0.11 -11.74
N ILE A 25 6.57 1.22 -11.62
CA ILE A 25 7.21 2.14 -12.58
C ILE A 25 8.73 1.98 -12.54
N LEU A 26 9.32 1.87 -11.36
CA LEU A 26 10.76 1.66 -11.19
C LEU A 26 11.25 0.40 -11.92
N ALA A 27 10.49 -0.70 -11.82
CA ALA A 27 10.82 -1.94 -12.52
C ALA A 27 10.87 -1.74 -14.05
N VAL A 28 9.98 -0.91 -14.59
CA VAL A 28 9.98 -0.57 -16.03
C VAL A 28 11.13 0.37 -16.40
N ILE A 29 11.52 1.30 -15.52
CA ILE A 29 12.68 2.18 -15.77
C ILE A 29 13.99 1.37 -15.83
N THR A 30 14.08 0.25 -15.10
CA THR A 30 15.30 -0.58 -15.06
C THR A 30 15.51 -1.48 -16.28
N THR A 31 14.67 -1.41 -17.32
CA THR A 31 14.76 -2.27 -18.52
C THR A 31 15.91 -1.93 -19.48
N GLY A 32 16.77 -0.98 -19.15
CA GLY A 32 18.00 -0.68 -19.89
C GLY A 32 17.86 0.37 -21.00
N THR A 33 16.72 1.04 -21.10
CA THR A 33 16.50 2.16 -22.03
C THR A 33 16.54 3.50 -21.30
N VAL A 34 16.89 4.58 -22.01
CA VAL A 34 16.80 5.93 -21.45
C VAL A 34 15.34 6.30 -21.15
N ILE A 35 15.12 7.17 -20.17
CA ILE A 35 13.78 7.50 -19.65
C ILE A 35 12.80 7.98 -20.74
N TRP A 36 13.30 8.66 -21.78
CA TRP A 36 12.49 9.14 -22.91
C TRP A 36 12.15 8.06 -23.95
N GLY A 37 12.86 6.92 -23.92
CA GLY A 37 12.63 5.78 -24.80
C GLY A 37 11.68 4.72 -24.22
N LEU A 38 11.18 4.94 -23.01
CA LEU A 38 10.24 4.03 -22.35
C LEU A 38 8.84 4.13 -22.97
N ASP A 39 8.17 2.99 -23.11
CA ASP A 39 6.74 2.97 -23.39
C ASP A 39 5.97 3.38 -22.13
N TRP A 40 5.70 4.68 -22.03
CA TRP A 40 4.96 5.26 -20.92
C TRP A 40 3.53 4.75 -20.80
N LYS A 41 2.90 4.33 -21.91
CA LYS A 41 1.54 3.75 -21.85
C LYS A 41 1.59 2.40 -21.17
N GLN A 42 2.56 1.57 -21.52
CA GLN A 42 2.76 0.27 -20.89
C GLN A 42 3.19 0.43 -19.41
N ALA A 43 4.12 1.34 -19.12
CA ALA A 43 4.60 1.59 -17.76
C ALA A 43 3.48 2.05 -16.82
N LEU A 44 2.68 3.03 -17.25
CA LEU A 44 1.55 3.53 -16.48
C LEU A 44 0.44 2.49 -16.37
N GLY A 45 0.21 1.67 -17.41
CA GLY A 45 -0.76 0.56 -17.36
C GLY A 45 -0.39 -0.53 -16.34
N LEU A 46 0.89 -0.91 -16.28
CA LEU A 46 1.44 -1.79 -15.24
C LEU A 46 1.28 -1.21 -13.85
N ALA A 47 1.66 0.06 -13.68
CA ALA A 47 1.56 0.76 -12.41
C ALA A 47 0.10 0.85 -11.93
N ALA A 48 -0.82 1.23 -12.81
CA ALA A 48 -2.25 1.32 -12.50
C ALA A 48 -2.84 -0.05 -12.13
N THR A 49 -2.45 -1.12 -12.82
CA THR A 49 -2.89 -2.48 -12.51
C THR A 49 -2.39 -2.93 -11.14
N ALA A 50 -1.12 -2.69 -10.83
CA ALA A 50 -0.54 -3.02 -9.52
C ALA A 50 -1.18 -2.20 -8.39
N MET A 51 -1.47 -0.92 -8.64
CA MET A 51 -2.17 -0.03 -7.72
C MET A 51 -3.61 -0.53 -7.46
N LEU A 52 -4.33 -0.92 -8.52
CA LEU A 52 -5.68 -1.48 -8.44
C LEU A 52 -5.69 -2.78 -7.62
N ILE A 53 -4.75 -3.71 -7.88
CA ILE A 53 -4.60 -4.94 -7.11
C ILE A 53 -4.34 -4.64 -5.63
N SER A 54 -3.49 -3.65 -5.32
CA SER A 54 -3.18 -3.24 -3.95
C SER A 54 -4.42 -2.73 -3.21
N VAL A 55 -5.23 -1.90 -3.88
CA VAL A 55 -6.50 -1.39 -3.34
C VAL A 55 -7.51 -2.52 -3.16
N LEU A 56 -7.71 -3.39 -4.16
CA LEU A 56 -8.64 -4.52 -4.06
C LEU A 56 -8.24 -5.50 -2.95
N THR A 57 -6.94 -5.76 -2.78
CA THR A 57 -6.43 -6.63 -1.72
C THR A 57 -6.71 -6.03 -0.34
N SER A 58 -6.56 -4.72 -0.19
CA SER A 58 -6.89 -4.03 1.05
C SER A 58 -8.38 -4.08 1.39
N ILE A 59 -9.25 -4.00 0.38
CA ILE A 59 -10.70 -4.14 0.55
C ILE A 59 -11.08 -5.61 0.85
N GLY A 60 -10.37 -6.57 0.26
CA GLY A 60 -10.58 -8.02 0.49
C GLY A 60 -10.08 -8.53 1.84
N ASP A 61 -9.08 -7.86 2.45
CA ASP A 61 -8.61 -8.13 3.82
C ASP A 61 -8.72 -6.87 4.72
N PRO A 62 -9.95 -6.48 5.12
CA PRO A 62 -10.16 -5.32 5.99
C PRO A 62 -9.51 -5.49 7.37
N ARG A 63 -9.42 -6.73 7.87
CA ARG A 63 -8.90 -7.06 9.21
C ARG A 63 -7.39 -6.87 9.34
N ARG A 64 -6.63 -6.94 8.22
CA ARG A 64 -5.19 -6.66 8.21
C ARG A 64 -4.81 -5.23 7.81
N THR A 65 -5.71 -4.49 7.18
CA THR A 65 -5.44 -3.11 6.77
C THR A 65 -5.81 -2.10 7.88
N ASP A 66 -6.37 -2.57 8.99
CA ASP A 66 -6.75 -1.74 10.14
C ASP A 66 -5.52 -1.37 11.00
N THR A 67 -4.93 -0.20 10.77
CA THR A 67 -3.85 0.40 11.59
C THR A 67 -4.40 1.34 12.68
N ALA A 68 -5.62 1.10 13.16
CA ALA A 68 -6.26 1.94 14.19
C ALA A 68 -6.30 1.31 15.59
N ILE A 69 -5.83 0.07 15.78
CA ILE A 69 -5.77 -0.56 17.11
C ILE A 69 -4.37 -1.13 17.37
N THR A 70 -3.44 -0.23 17.73
CA THR A 70 -2.31 -0.62 18.58
C THR A 70 -1.98 0.43 19.66
N THR A 71 -2.81 1.47 19.82
CA THR A 71 -2.63 2.46 20.90
C THR A 71 -3.40 2.10 22.18
N GLY A 72 -3.46 0.84 22.60
CA GLY A 72 -4.06 0.55 23.91
C GLY A 72 -3.96 -0.90 24.35
N GLY A 73 -3.25 -1.12 25.46
CA GLY A 73 -3.47 -2.29 26.31
C GLY A 73 -2.49 -3.45 26.12
N GLY A 74 -1.18 -3.18 26.15
CA GLY A 74 -0.20 -4.17 26.57
C GLY A 74 0.34 -3.76 27.92
N GLY A 75 -0.36 -4.12 29.00
CA GLY A 75 0.23 -4.12 30.33
C GLY A 75 1.48 -5.00 30.27
N TRP A 76 2.64 -4.36 30.37
CA TRP A 76 3.88 -5.07 30.63
C TRP A 76 3.83 -5.42 32.12
N ASP A 77 3.16 -6.53 32.45
CA ASP A 77 3.42 -7.20 33.72
C ASP A 77 4.76 -7.92 33.53
N ASP A 78 5.84 -7.25 33.96
CA ASP A 78 7.19 -7.82 34.05
C ASP A 78 7.15 -9.01 35.03
N PRO A 79 7.34 -10.25 34.58
CA PRO A 79 7.44 -11.40 35.47
C PRO A 79 8.91 -11.61 35.83
N THR A 80 9.46 -10.68 36.60
CA THR A 80 10.72 -10.86 37.35
C THR A 80 10.44 -10.31 38.76
N ASP A 81 10.40 -11.05 39.87
CA ASP A 81 11.10 -12.27 40.30
C ASP A 81 12.56 -12.37 39.85
#